data_AF-A0A3D1UIY3-F1
#
_entry.id   AF-A0A3D1UIY3-F1
#
_cell.length_a   1.000
_cell.length_b   1.000
_cell.length_c   1.000
_cell.angle_alpha   90.00
_cell.angle_beta   90.00
_cell.angle_gamma   90.00
#
_symmetry.space_group_name_H-M   'P 1'
#
loop_
_entity.id
_entity.type
_entity.pdbx_description
1 polymer ?
#
loop_
_entity_poly.entity_id
_entity_poly.type
_entity_poly.pdbx_seq_one_letter_code
_entity_poly.pdbx_strand_id
1 'polypeptide(L)'
;MLRLTTLVNGAREIRPLEDGAWFIGRGPQCRIRLDFPDVSERHALLTVSRNTATIKDLRSANGTYVNGEPLTDEVQLGGGDVVQIGESLLRVSDADEEECAAADADEGGETAAAEAVPTAESEETAVYTPDPLRELRRSVQEQIQRELLKRLDMKRLTLSGVDQAELEAKARETISQIVNEVLANGRLPAEIDPGRLEEDIFNEAMRLGPLEELLADDTVSEIMVNGPEKVYVERHGKLQLADCQFMDDASVMSVIERIVAPLGRRIDESQPYVDARLPDGSRVNAIVPPLALTGPTLTIRKFSKKSLTAEDFVRFGTWTPNAAEFMKLCVHLRKNIV
;
A
#
# COMPACT_ATOMS: atom_id res chain seq x y z
N MET A 1 32.45 19.99 0.99
CA MET A 1 31.09 20.58 0.95
C MET A 1 30.12 19.48 1.38
N LEU A 2 29.52 19.58 2.56
CA LEU A 2 28.67 18.50 3.10
C LEU A 2 27.44 18.28 2.21
N ARG A 3 27.12 17.01 1.93
CA ARG A 3 25.93 16.57 1.22
C ARG A 3 25.04 15.81 2.19
N LEU A 4 23.75 16.13 2.20
CA LEU A 4 22.75 15.34 2.92
C LEU A 4 22.12 14.37 1.93
N THR A 5 22.34 13.08 2.17
CA THR A 5 21.63 12.00 1.48
C THR A 5 20.40 11.66 2.32
N THR A 6 19.24 12.05 1.82
CA THR A 6 17.94 11.86 2.47
C THR A 6 17.31 10.62 1.85
N LEU A 7 17.04 9.58 2.64
CA LEU A 7 16.25 8.42 2.21
C LEU A 7 14.81 8.66 2.64
N VAL A 8 13.98 9.17 1.72
CA VAL A 8 12.55 9.43 1.96
C VAL A 8 11.77 8.56 0.99
N ASN A 9 10.86 7.73 1.51
CA ASN A 9 9.99 6.89 0.70
C ASN A 9 10.74 5.97 -0.29
N GLY A 10 11.91 5.46 0.10
CA GLY A 10 12.74 4.59 -0.75
C GLY A 10 13.52 5.30 -1.87
N ALA A 11 13.39 6.63 -2.02
CA ALA A 11 14.17 7.42 -2.97
C ALA A 11 15.38 8.06 -2.27
N ARG A 12 16.57 7.88 -2.85
CA ARG A 12 17.81 8.51 -2.40
C ARG A 12 17.92 9.91 -2.99
N GLU A 13 17.64 10.93 -2.20
CA GLU A 13 17.78 12.33 -2.62
C GLU A 13 19.05 12.94 -2.02
N ILE A 14 20.00 13.34 -2.88
CA ILE A 14 21.26 13.94 -2.46
C ILE A 14 21.16 15.46 -2.65
N ARG A 15 21.23 16.22 -1.55
CA ARG A 15 21.17 17.68 -1.58
C ARG A 15 22.48 18.28 -1.05
N PRO A 16 23.08 19.27 -1.74
CA PRO A 16 24.19 20.03 -1.15
C PRO A 16 23.66 20.86 0.03
N LEU A 17 24.32 20.76 1.19
CA LEU A 17 23.99 21.57 2.35
C LEU A 17 24.68 22.93 2.24
N GLU A 18 23.89 23.97 1.96
CA GLU A 18 24.34 25.36 2.04
C GLU A 18 24.44 25.81 3.51
N ASP A 19 25.36 26.75 3.78
CA ASP A 19 25.49 27.39 5.09
C ASP A 19 24.15 28.02 5.51
N GLY A 20 23.71 27.73 6.73
CA GLY A 20 22.45 28.24 7.27
C GLY A 20 21.73 27.27 8.19
N ALA A 21 20.55 27.71 8.66
CA ALA A 21 19.65 26.94 9.51
C ALA A 21 18.57 26.25 8.66
N TRP A 22 18.47 24.94 8.79
CA TRP A 22 17.55 24.06 8.06
C TRP A 22 16.59 23.42 9.06
N PHE A 23 15.32 23.85 9.02
CA PHE A 23 14.27 23.18 9.79
C PHE A 23 13.90 21.85 9.13
N ILE A 24 13.86 20.79 9.94
CA ILE A 24 13.43 19.45 9.56
C ILE A 24 12.11 19.17 10.26
N GLY A 25 11.10 18.72 9.52
CA GLY A 25 9.80 18.38 10.11
C GLY A 25 8.68 18.27 9.08
N ARG A 26 7.47 18.01 9.56
CA ARG A 26 6.27 17.84 8.72
C ARG A 26 5.69 19.16 8.22
N GLY A 27 5.96 20.27 8.91
CA GLY A 27 5.36 21.56 8.63
C GLY A 27 5.88 22.22 7.33
N PRO A 28 5.07 23.06 6.67
CA PRO A 28 5.45 23.73 5.42
C PRO A 28 6.63 24.73 5.58
N GLN A 29 6.94 25.14 6.80
CA GLN A 29 8.10 25.96 7.16
C GLN A 29 9.44 25.20 7.17
N CYS A 30 9.42 23.86 7.03
CA CYS A 30 10.60 23.03 7.09
C CYS A 30 11.24 22.90 5.71
N ARG A 31 12.54 23.20 5.63
CA ARG A 31 13.31 23.12 4.39
C ARG A 31 13.59 21.66 4.00
N ILE A 32 13.70 20.77 4.99
CA ILE A 32 13.68 19.33 4.80
C ILE A 32 12.33 18.84 5.32
N ARG A 33 11.41 18.58 4.39
CA ARG A 33 10.06 18.16 4.72
C ARG A 33 9.97 16.65 4.78
N LEU A 34 9.68 16.14 5.97
CA LEU A 34 9.44 14.73 6.23
C LEU A 34 7.95 14.58 6.55
N ASP A 35 7.16 14.21 5.55
CA ASP A 35 5.69 14.17 5.64
C ASP A 35 5.20 12.85 6.23
N PHE A 36 5.65 12.56 7.46
CA PHE A 36 5.27 11.35 8.19
C PHE A 36 4.52 11.73 9.47
N PRO A 37 3.48 10.96 9.87
CA PRO A 37 2.66 11.27 11.05
C PRO A 37 3.44 11.33 12.36
N ASP A 38 4.52 10.57 12.46
CA ASP A 38 5.44 10.50 13.61
C ASP A 38 6.47 11.65 13.64
N VAL A 39 6.43 12.54 12.64
CA VAL A 39 7.30 13.72 12.57
C VAL A 39 6.52 14.98 12.98
N SER A 40 7.07 15.70 13.98
CA SER A 40 6.53 16.99 14.44
C SER A 40 6.64 18.09 13.37
N GLU A 41 5.75 19.10 13.44
CA GLU A 41 5.75 20.21 12.47
C GLU A 41 7.09 20.95 12.39
N ARG A 42 7.79 21.07 13.52
CA ARG A 42 9.19 21.46 13.63
C ARG A 42 9.88 20.42 14.50
N HIS A 43 10.52 19.43 13.89
CA HIS A 43 11.06 18.27 14.58
C HIS A 43 12.49 18.52 15.04
N ALA A 44 13.37 18.90 14.11
CA ALA A 44 14.78 19.15 14.39
C ALA A 44 15.28 20.37 13.64
N LEU A 45 16.37 20.96 14.13
CA LEU A 45 17.10 22.03 13.50
C LEU A 45 18.50 21.55 13.14
N LEU A 46 18.83 21.58 11.86
CA LEU A 46 20.16 21.34 11.34
C LEU A 46 20.82 22.69 11.04
N THR A 47 21.96 22.99 11.66
CA THR A 47 22.72 24.21 11.43
C THR A 47 24.02 23.86 10.71
N VAL A 48 24.26 24.46 9.55
CA VAL A 48 25.44 24.21 8.72
C VAL A 48 26.29 25.47 8.67
N SER A 49 27.59 25.37 8.95
CA SER A 49 28.52 26.49 8.92
C SER A 49 29.92 26.06 8.49
N ARG A 50 30.43 26.62 7.38
CA ARG A 50 31.85 26.51 6.96
C ARG A 50 32.44 25.09 7.07
N ASN A 51 31.64 24.08 6.73
CA ASN A 51 31.96 22.64 6.74
C ASN A 51 31.75 21.88 8.07
N THR A 52 30.99 22.42 9.02
CA THR A 52 30.44 21.66 10.15
C THR A 52 28.91 21.69 10.13
N ALA A 53 28.29 20.59 10.54
CA ALA A 53 26.84 20.50 10.72
C ALA A 53 26.55 20.16 12.19
N THR A 54 25.60 20.85 12.81
CA THR A 54 25.07 20.47 14.13
C THR A 54 23.58 20.20 14.01
N ILE A 55 23.09 19.23 14.79
CA ILE A 55 21.67 18.93 14.87
C ILE A 55 21.18 19.06 16.30
N LYS A 56 19.97 19.61 16.42
CA LYS A 56 19.26 19.80 17.67
C LYS A 56 17.81 19.40 17.53
N ASP A 57 17.30 18.61 18.46
CA ASP A 57 15.88 18.30 18.56
C ASP A 57 15.10 19.52 19.09
N LEU A 58 13.96 19.83 18.47
CA LEU A 58 13.12 20.97 18.83
C LEU A 58 11.97 20.59 19.78
N ARG A 59 12.22 19.65 20.70
CA ARG A 59 11.22 19.03 21.58
C ARG A 59 10.13 18.33 20.77
N SER A 60 10.58 17.52 19.81
CA SER A 60 9.68 16.70 19.01
C SER A 60 8.94 15.67 19.89
N ALA A 61 7.79 15.20 19.40
CA ALA A 61 6.99 14.22 20.13
C ALA A 61 7.68 12.84 20.27
N ASN A 62 8.50 12.47 19.28
CA ASN A 62 9.10 11.13 19.16
C ASN A 62 10.64 11.11 19.26
N GLY A 63 11.26 12.28 19.41
CA GLY A 63 12.71 12.41 19.54
C GLY A 63 13.46 12.28 18.20
N THR A 64 14.66 12.85 18.18
CA THR A 64 15.64 12.70 17.10
C THR A 64 16.74 11.75 17.58
N TYR A 65 17.22 10.86 16.72
CA TYR A 65 18.30 9.93 17.04
C TYR A 65 19.48 10.12 16.09
N VAL A 66 20.70 9.96 16.58
CA VAL A 66 21.93 10.02 15.77
C VAL A 66 22.70 8.72 16.00
N ASN A 67 22.95 7.97 14.93
CA ASN A 67 23.59 6.65 14.96
C ASN A 67 22.93 5.66 15.94
N GLY A 68 21.61 5.77 16.13
CA GLY A 68 20.81 4.94 17.02
C GLY A 68 20.69 5.43 18.47
N GLU A 69 21.43 6.47 18.85
CA GLU A 69 21.37 7.06 20.20
C GLU A 69 20.43 8.29 20.22
N PRO A 70 19.54 8.42 21.23
CA PRO A 70 18.62 9.55 21.33
C PRO A 70 19.37 10.85 21.63
N LEU A 71 18.98 11.92 20.94
CA LEU A 71 19.59 13.23 21.06
C LEU A 71 19.07 13.96 22.31
N THR A 72 19.92 14.15 23.32
CA THR A 72 19.57 14.91 24.54
C THR A 72 19.97 16.38 24.48
N ASP A 73 21.06 16.70 23.79
CA ASP A 73 21.61 18.03 23.57
C ASP A 73 22.03 18.20 22.10
N GLU A 74 22.44 19.41 21.72
CA GLU A 74 22.93 19.66 20.35
C GLU A 74 24.23 18.88 20.09
N VAL A 75 24.25 18.11 18.98
CA VAL A 75 25.38 17.26 18.59
C VAL A 75 25.93 17.70 17.23
N GLN A 76 27.25 17.66 17.10
CA GLN A 76 27.95 17.90 15.83
C GLN A 76 27.98 16.63 14.99
N LEU A 77 27.58 16.74 13.73
CA LEU A 77 27.54 15.65 12.75
C LEU A 77 28.81 15.66 11.88
N GLY A 78 29.41 14.49 11.69
CA GLY A 78 30.49 14.21 10.76
C GLY A 78 30.02 13.51 9.47
N GLY A 79 30.94 13.36 8.51
CA GLY A 79 30.71 12.55 7.31
C GLY A 79 30.48 11.07 7.69
N GLY A 80 29.38 10.50 7.22
CA GLY A 80 28.95 9.13 7.51
C GLY A 80 27.84 9.01 8.56
N ASP A 81 27.58 10.06 9.35
CA ASP A 81 26.57 10.01 10.42
C ASP A 81 25.16 9.86 9.87
N VAL A 82 24.36 9.03 10.56
CA VAL A 82 22.96 8.78 10.22
C VAL A 82 22.07 9.38 11.30
N VAL A 83 21.24 10.33 10.89
CA VAL A 83 20.19 10.93 11.70
C VAL A 83 18.88 10.23 11.40
N GLN A 84 18.20 9.74 12.43
CA GLN A 84 16.87 9.19 12.35
C GLN A 84 15.85 10.17 12.95
N ILE A 85 14.82 10.48 12.17
CA ILE A 85 13.68 11.33 12.58
C ILE A 85 12.42 10.58 12.17
N GLY A 86 11.70 10.03 13.15
CA GLY A 86 10.63 9.08 12.88
C GLY A 86 11.13 7.85 12.11
N GLU A 87 10.44 7.52 11.02
CA GLU A 87 10.83 6.46 10.08
C GLU A 87 11.88 6.89 9.04
N SER A 88 12.26 8.16 8.99
CA SER A 88 13.22 8.68 8.00
C SER A 88 14.67 8.57 8.47
N LEU A 89 15.57 8.16 7.55
CA LEU A 89 17.01 8.16 7.76
C LEU A 89 17.69 9.18 6.85
N LEU A 90 18.43 10.10 7.47
CA LEU A 90 19.22 11.14 6.82
C LEU A 90 20.70 10.83 7.04
N ARG A 91 21.45 10.56 5.97
CA ARG A 91 22.89 10.35 6.06
C ARG A 91 23.63 11.63 5.66
N VAL A 92 24.54 12.08 6.52
CA VAL A 92 25.49 13.15 6.18
C VAL A 92 26.68 12.51 5.47
N SER A 93 27.13 13.11 4.37
CA SER A 93 28.27 12.65 3.58
C SER A 93 29.18 13.82 3.23
N ASP A 94 30.49 13.59 3.18
CA ASP A 94 31.43 14.58 2.68
C ASP A 94 31.39 14.66 1.14
N ALA A 95 31.78 15.80 0.56
CA ALA A 95 31.74 16.03 -0.89
C ALA A 95 32.57 15.02 -1.70
N ASP A 96 33.53 14.36 -1.05
CA ASP A 96 34.59 13.59 -1.70
C ASP A 96 34.39 12.07 -1.61
N GLU A 97 33.26 11.58 -1.08
CA GLU A 97 32.95 10.15 -0.97
C GLU A 97 31.80 9.72 -1.89
N GLU A 98 32.10 9.61 -3.19
CA GLU A 98 31.41 8.71 -4.13
C GLU A 98 32.42 7.72 -4.71
N GLU A 99 32.99 6.86 -3.86
CA GLU A 99 33.70 5.65 -4.28
C GLU A 99 33.87 4.74 -3.06
N CYS A 100 32.93 3.81 -2.85
CA CYS A 100 33.01 2.58 -2.00
C CYS A 100 31.66 2.26 -1.35
N ALA A 101 30.69 1.78 -2.14
CA ALA A 101 29.64 0.88 -1.65
C ALA A 101 29.06 0.03 -2.79
N ALA A 102 29.92 -0.28 -3.77
CA ALA A 102 29.71 -1.29 -4.80
C ALA A 102 30.89 -2.28 -4.71
N ALA A 103 31.04 -2.91 -3.56
CA ALA A 103 31.93 -4.03 -3.33
C ALA A 103 31.38 -4.80 -2.11
N ASP A 104 31.40 -6.12 -2.20
CA ASP A 104 30.97 -7.10 -1.20
C ASP A 104 29.49 -7.49 -1.19
N ALA A 105 29.06 -8.07 -2.32
CA ALA A 105 28.40 -9.38 -2.32
C ALA A 105 28.34 -9.93 -3.76
N ASP A 106 29.42 -10.58 -4.22
CA ASP A 106 29.35 -11.97 -4.71
C ASP A 106 30.74 -12.45 -5.18
N GLU A 107 31.27 -13.51 -4.57
CA GLU A 107 32.20 -14.43 -5.23
C GLU A 107 31.56 -15.83 -5.21
N GLY A 108 31.09 -16.26 -6.39
CA GLY A 108 31.19 -17.65 -6.81
C GLY A 108 30.07 -18.19 -7.68
N GLY A 109 30.17 -18.03 -9.00
CA GLY A 109 29.73 -19.09 -9.94
C GLY A 109 28.95 -18.69 -11.19
N GLU A 110 29.71 -18.54 -12.30
CA GLU A 110 29.40 -18.96 -13.67
C GLU A 110 28.19 -18.39 -14.45
N THR A 111 28.56 -17.53 -15.42
CA THR A 111 28.11 -17.48 -16.83
C THR A 111 26.61 -17.59 -17.16
N ALA A 112 26.02 -16.50 -17.66
CA ALA A 112 25.77 -16.28 -19.10
C ALA A 112 24.62 -15.28 -19.32
N ALA A 113 24.91 -14.25 -20.12
CA ALA A 113 24.03 -13.46 -20.98
C ALA A 113 22.57 -13.21 -20.51
N ALA A 114 22.29 -11.97 -20.08
CA ALA A 114 20.94 -11.42 -20.06
C ALA A 114 20.90 -10.13 -20.89
N GLU A 115 20.03 -10.17 -21.89
CA GLU A 115 19.67 -9.10 -22.81
C GLU A 115 19.02 -7.91 -22.08
N ALA A 116 19.13 -6.76 -22.73
CA ALA A 116 18.59 -5.48 -22.31
C ALA A 116 17.05 -5.52 -22.11
N VAL A 117 16.59 -4.85 -21.05
CA VAL A 117 15.18 -4.46 -20.85
C VAL A 117 15.13 -2.92 -20.74
N PRO A 118 14.16 -2.27 -21.41
CA PRO A 118 14.26 -0.87 -21.78
C PRO A 118 13.85 0.08 -20.65
N THR A 119 14.40 1.28 -20.74
CA THR A 119 14.11 2.48 -19.97
C THR A 119 12.61 2.78 -19.95
N ALA A 120 11.99 2.73 -18.78
CA ALA A 120 10.64 3.25 -18.58
C ALA A 120 10.71 4.77 -18.51
N GLU A 121 9.96 5.40 -19.41
CA GLU A 121 9.84 6.84 -19.59
C GLU A 121 9.23 7.51 -18.34
N SER A 122 9.68 8.73 -18.12
CA SER A 122 9.30 9.67 -17.08
C SER A 122 7.79 9.96 -17.04
N GLU A 123 7.12 9.61 -15.94
CA GLU A 123 5.81 10.15 -15.61
C GLU A 123 5.95 11.45 -14.79
N GLU A 124 5.32 12.50 -15.31
CA GLU A 124 5.26 13.84 -14.76
C GLU A 124 4.66 13.86 -13.35
N THR A 125 5.33 14.55 -12.43
CA THR A 125 4.88 14.81 -11.07
C THR A 125 3.61 15.65 -11.06
N ALA A 126 2.46 14.97 -10.98
CA ALA A 126 1.18 15.61 -10.68
C ALA A 126 1.23 16.22 -9.27
N VAL A 127 1.05 17.53 -9.20
CA VAL A 127 0.92 18.32 -7.97
C VAL A 127 -0.29 17.79 -7.17
N TYR A 128 -0.04 17.22 -5.99
CA TYR A 128 -1.12 16.79 -5.08
C TYR A 128 -1.90 18.02 -4.59
N THR A 129 -3.14 18.13 -5.08
CA THR A 129 -4.15 19.05 -4.55
C THR A 129 -5.12 18.16 -3.78
N PRO A 130 -5.44 18.41 -2.49
CA PRO A 130 -6.44 17.61 -1.78
C PRO A 130 -7.76 17.72 -2.54
N ASP A 131 -8.23 16.60 -3.07
CA ASP A 131 -9.47 16.51 -3.83
C ASP A 131 -10.65 16.75 -2.86
N PRO A 132 -11.41 17.86 -3.01
CA PRO A 132 -12.54 18.17 -2.14
C PRO A 132 -13.61 17.06 -2.12
N LEU A 133 -13.69 16.27 -3.20
CA LEU A 133 -14.59 15.12 -3.31
C LEU A 133 -14.18 13.99 -2.36
N ARG A 134 -12.88 13.79 -2.13
CA ARG A 134 -12.36 12.78 -1.19
C ARG A 134 -12.69 13.12 0.26
N GLU A 135 -12.50 14.38 0.66
CA GLU A 135 -12.81 14.81 2.03
C GLU A 135 -14.32 14.73 2.31
N LEU A 136 -15.14 15.10 1.32
CA LEU A 136 -16.57 14.96 1.41
C LEU A 136 -16.98 13.48 1.52
N ARG A 137 -16.48 12.62 0.63
CA ARG A 137 -16.72 11.16 0.68
C ARG A 137 -16.34 10.59 2.04
N ARG A 138 -15.17 10.96 2.58
CA ARG A 138 -14.72 10.56 3.92
C ARG A 138 -15.71 10.99 4.99
N SER A 139 -16.16 12.24 4.99
CA SER A 139 -17.11 12.74 6.00
C SER A 139 -18.47 12.03 5.98
N VAL A 140 -18.98 11.72 4.78
CA VAL A 140 -20.23 10.99 4.58
C VAL A 140 -20.06 9.54 5.04
N GLN A 141 -18.95 8.91 4.66
CA GLN A 141 -18.66 7.53 5.02
C GLN A 141 -18.39 7.35 6.52
N GLU A 142 -17.69 8.27 7.19
CA GLU A 142 -17.56 8.26 8.65
C GLU A 142 -18.92 8.42 9.36
N GLN A 143 -19.81 9.26 8.82
CA GLN A 143 -21.16 9.41 9.33
C GLN A 143 -21.95 8.11 9.16
N ILE A 144 -21.82 7.46 8.00
CA ILE A 144 -22.45 6.17 7.70
C ILE A 144 -21.87 5.06 8.55
N GLN A 145 -20.55 4.92 8.68
CA GLN A 145 -19.93 3.93 9.55
C GLN A 145 -20.36 4.13 11.00
N ARG A 146 -20.37 5.36 11.52
CA ARG A 146 -20.86 5.63 12.89
C ARG A 146 -22.34 5.26 13.05
N GLU A 147 -23.18 5.56 12.07
CA GLU A 147 -24.61 5.32 12.15
C GLU A 147 -24.98 3.85 11.91
N LEU A 148 -24.28 3.19 10.99
CA LEU A 148 -24.31 1.75 10.78
C LEU A 148 -23.80 1.05 12.03
N LEU A 149 -22.67 1.44 12.62
CA LEU A 149 -22.23 0.89 13.91
C LEU A 149 -23.29 1.12 14.97
N LYS A 150 -23.83 2.32 15.17
CA LYS A 150 -24.92 2.56 16.15
C LYS A 150 -26.17 1.68 15.91
N ARG A 151 -26.53 1.42 14.65
CA ARG A 151 -27.76 0.68 14.28
C ARG A 151 -27.53 -0.84 14.14
N LEU A 152 -26.31 -1.27 13.82
CA LEU A 152 -25.85 -2.66 13.70
C LEU A 152 -25.27 -3.17 15.03
N ASP A 153 -24.79 -2.29 15.91
CA ASP A 153 -24.46 -2.52 17.34
C ASP A 153 -25.70 -2.85 18.17
N MET A 154 -26.85 -3.06 17.53
CA MET A 154 -27.91 -3.73 18.23
C MET A 154 -27.60 -5.18 18.52
N LYS A 155 -26.48 -5.75 18.05
CA LYS A 155 -26.16 -7.12 18.38
C LYS A 155 -24.74 -7.53 17.86
N ARG A 156 -23.93 -8.32 18.59
CA ARG A 156 -24.38 -9.60 19.15
C ARG A 156 -25.33 -10.37 18.18
N LEU A 157 -25.33 -10.06 16.87
CA LEU A 157 -26.40 -10.42 15.89
C LEU A 157 -26.23 -11.83 15.41
N THR A 158 -24.96 -12.18 15.43
CA THR A 158 -24.35 -13.50 15.46
C THR A 158 -24.97 -14.46 16.50
N LEU A 159 -25.63 -13.99 17.57
CA LEU A 159 -26.31 -14.88 18.52
C LEU A 159 -27.79 -15.16 18.19
N SER A 160 -28.36 -14.54 17.15
CA SER A 160 -29.81 -14.60 16.92
C SER A 160 -30.25 -14.97 15.51
N GLY A 161 -29.34 -15.45 14.66
CA GLY A 161 -29.72 -16.02 13.35
C GLY A 161 -30.51 -15.06 12.46
N VAL A 162 -30.15 -13.77 12.46
CA VAL A 162 -30.73 -12.84 11.48
C VAL A 162 -30.20 -13.22 10.11
N ASP A 163 -31.13 -13.31 9.15
CA ASP A 163 -30.85 -13.62 7.77
C ASP A 163 -29.93 -12.53 7.19
N GLN A 164 -28.87 -12.93 6.51
CA GLN A 164 -27.89 -11.99 5.93
C GLN A 164 -28.56 -11.03 4.95
N ALA A 165 -29.64 -11.48 4.30
CA ALA A 165 -30.50 -10.65 3.46
C ALA A 165 -31.22 -9.52 4.22
N GLU A 166 -31.67 -9.77 5.46
CA GLU A 166 -32.36 -8.77 6.27
C GLU A 166 -31.39 -7.68 6.78
N LEU A 167 -30.16 -8.10 7.10
CA LEU A 167 -29.08 -7.19 7.46
C LEU A 167 -28.70 -6.27 6.28
N GLU A 168 -28.54 -6.84 5.09
CA GLU A 168 -28.27 -6.08 3.86
C GLU A 168 -29.39 -5.09 3.54
N ALA A 169 -30.65 -5.51 3.64
CA ALA A 169 -31.79 -4.62 3.40
C ALA A 169 -31.80 -3.42 4.36
N LYS A 170 -31.55 -3.67 5.65
CA LYS A 170 -31.53 -2.62 6.68
C LYS A 170 -30.34 -1.68 6.57
N ALA A 171 -29.18 -2.21 6.17
CA ALA A 171 -28.01 -1.40 5.86
C ALA A 171 -28.28 -0.48 4.66
N ARG A 172 -28.88 -1.02 3.58
CA ARG A 172 -29.26 -0.25 2.39
C ARG A 172 -30.25 0.87 2.70
N GLU A 173 -31.27 0.59 3.53
CA GLU A 173 -32.22 1.61 3.99
C GLU A 173 -31.51 2.73 4.78
N THR A 174 -30.63 2.37 5.71
CA THR A 174 -29.88 3.33 6.53
C THR A 174 -28.96 4.19 5.67
N ILE A 175 -28.24 3.58 4.73
CA ILE A 175 -27.34 4.30 3.81
C ILE A 175 -28.13 5.30 2.98
N SER A 176 -29.26 4.89 2.40
CA SER A 176 -30.09 5.80 1.60
C SER A 176 -30.66 6.95 2.45
N GLN A 177 -31.06 6.71 3.70
CA GLN A 177 -31.48 7.79 4.60
C GLN A 177 -30.38 8.83 4.82
N ILE A 178 -29.14 8.38 5.07
CA ILE A 178 -28.01 9.27 5.34
C ILE A 178 -27.59 10.02 4.08
N VAL A 179 -27.54 9.35 2.92
CA VAL A 179 -27.23 10.00 1.65
C VAL A 179 -28.27 11.06 1.32
N ASN A 180 -29.56 10.78 1.53
CA ASN A 180 -30.64 11.75 1.37
C ASN A 180 -30.53 12.94 2.35
N GLU A 181 -30.12 12.73 3.60
CA GLU A 181 -29.84 13.83 4.54
C GLU A 181 -28.66 14.70 4.08
N VAL A 182 -27.60 14.10 3.54
CA VAL A 182 -26.44 14.84 3.02
C VAL A 182 -26.81 15.64 1.77
N LEU A 183 -27.62 15.05 0.87
CA LEU A 183 -28.19 15.73 -0.30
C LEU A 183 -29.04 16.93 0.12
N ALA A 184 -29.94 16.75 1.09
CA ALA A 184 -30.82 17.81 1.59
C ALA A 184 -30.05 18.99 2.22
N ASN A 185 -28.88 18.73 2.79
CA ASN A 185 -28.00 19.75 3.36
C ASN A 185 -27.11 20.45 2.32
N GLY A 186 -27.23 20.14 1.02
CA GLY A 186 -26.50 20.79 -0.07
C GLY A 186 -24.99 20.56 -0.04
N ARG A 187 -24.53 19.47 0.60
CA ARG A 187 -23.10 19.16 0.75
C ARG A 187 -22.50 18.40 -0.44
N LEU A 188 -23.33 17.88 -1.35
CA LEU A 188 -22.87 17.11 -2.51
C LEU A 188 -22.70 18.01 -3.75
N PRO A 189 -21.51 18.01 -4.38
CA PRO A 189 -21.31 18.60 -5.70
C PRO A 189 -22.26 17.99 -6.73
N ALA A 190 -22.70 18.81 -7.69
CA ALA A 190 -23.70 18.41 -8.69
C ALA A 190 -23.22 17.28 -9.62
N GLU A 191 -21.90 17.02 -9.65
CA GLU A 191 -21.26 16.00 -10.46
C GLU A 191 -21.36 14.58 -9.89
N ILE A 192 -21.78 14.42 -8.63
CA ILE A 192 -21.90 13.10 -8.00
C ILE A 192 -23.30 12.56 -8.21
N ASP A 193 -23.40 11.39 -8.86
CA ASP A 193 -24.63 10.62 -8.92
C ASP A 193 -24.91 9.98 -7.54
N PRO A 194 -26.00 10.35 -6.85
CA PRO A 194 -26.32 9.79 -5.54
C PRO A 194 -26.56 8.28 -5.60
N GLY A 195 -27.08 7.74 -6.71
CA GLY A 195 -27.30 6.29 -6.84
C GLY A 195 -25.99 5.51 -6.84
N ARG A 196 -24.99 6.00 -7.59
CA ARG A 196 -23.64 5.41 -7.60
C ARG A 196 -22.95 5.54 -6.24
N LEU A 197 -23.11 6.70 -5.59
CA LEU A 197 -22.54 6.93 -4.25
C LEU A 197 -23.13 5.96 -3.20
N GLU A 198 -24.44 5.71 -3.25
CA GLU A 198 -25.09 4.72 -2.38
C GLU A 198 -24.54 3.32 -2.61
N GLU A 199 -24.34 2.90 -3.87
CA GLU A 199 -23.76 1.59 -4.20
C GLU A 199 -22.30 1.48 -3.74
N ASP A 200 -21.46 2.49 -4.00
CA ASP A 200 -20.07 2.53 -3.57
C ASP A 200 -19.96 2.36 -2.05
N ILE A 201 -20.76 3.13 -1.29
CA ILE A 201 -20.75 3.09 0.17
C ILE A 201 -21.32 1.77 0.70
N PHE A 202 -22.35 1.22 0.06
CA PHE A 202 -22.91 -0.08 0.43
C PHE A 202 -21.90 -1.21 0.24
N ASN A 203 -21.21 -1.22 -0.91
CA ASN A 203 -20.19 -2.23 -1.22
C ASN A 203 -19.03 -2.15 -0.22
N GLU A 204 -18.61 -0.95 0.15
CA GLU A 204 -17.58 -0.72 1.17
C GLU A 204 -18.04 -1.20 2.56
N ALA A 205 -19.25 -0.80 2.97
CA ALA A 205 -19.78 -1.12 4.29
C ALA A 205 -20.07 -2.62 4.47
N MET A 206 -20.58 -3.31 3.44
CA MET A 206 -21.14 -4.66 3.56
C MET A 206 -20.44 -5.73 2.71
N ARG A 207 -19.65 -5.37 1.69
CA ARG A 207 -19.01 -6.30 0.74
C ARG A 207 -17.48 -6.13 0.68
N LEU A 208 -16.84 -6.28 -0.48
CA LEU A 208 -15.38 -6.11 -0.60
C LEU A 208 -14.96 -4.73 -1.12
N GLY A 209 -15.86 -3.74 -1.01
CA GLY A 209 -15.58 -2.37 -1.45
C GLY A 209 -15.24 -2.29 -2.95
N PRO A 210 -14.24 -1.49 -3.34
CA PRO A 210 -13.82 -1.35 -4.74
C PRO A 210 -13.34 -2.64 -5.39
N LEU A 211 -13.02 -3.69 -4.61
CA LEU A 211 -12.56 -4.96 -5.14
C LEU A 211 -13.66 -5.76 -5.84
N GLU A 212 -14.94 -5.50 -5.53
CA GLU A 212 -16.07 -6.23 -6.13
C GLU A 212 -16.05 -6.16 -7.67
N GLU A 213 -15.85 -4.97 -8.22
CA GLU A 213 -15.79 -4.77 -9.67
C GLU A 213 -14.59 -5.50 -10.29
N LEU A 214 -13.44 -5.45 -9.63
CA LEU A 214 -12.21 -6.11 -10.09
C LEU A 214 -12.29 -7.64 -10.00
N LEU A 215 -12.95 -8.15 -8.96
CA LEU A 215 -13.18 -9.58 -8.76
C LEU A 215 -14.19 -10.13 -9.78
N ALA A 216 -15.20 -9.34 -10.16
CA ALA A 216 -16.15 -9.71 -11.21
C ALA A 216 -15.51 -9.74 -12.62
N ASP A 217 -14.43 -8.99 -12.85
CA ASP A 217 -13.80 -8.86 -14.16
C ASP A 217 -12.91 -10.06 -14.52
N ASP A 218 -13.37 -10.91 -15.45
CA ASP A 218 -12.64 -12.10 -15.92
C ASP A 218 -11.34 -11.80 -16.68
N THR A 219 -11.07 -10.55 -17.04
CA THR A 219 -9.79 -10.16 -17.68
C THR A 219 -8.67 -9.90 -16.67
N VAL A 220 -9.02 -9.73 -15.38
CA VAL A 220 -8.07 -9.55 -14.28
C VAL A 220 -7.60 -10.91 -13.77
N SER A 221 -6.29 -11.13 -13.72
CA SER A 221 -5.65 -12.33 -13.17
C SER A 221 -5.23 -12.15 -11.71
N GLU A 222 -4.79 -10.96 -11.34
CA GLU A 222 -4.26 -10.65 -10.01
C GLU A 222 -4.66 -9.24 -9.59
N ILE A 223 -4.96 -9.05 -8.31
CA ILE A 223 -5.29 -7.76 -7.70
C ILE A 223 -4.31 -7.55 -6.56
N MET A 224 -3.65 -6.39 -6.50
CA MET A 224 -2.66 -6.04 -5.49
C MET A 224 -3.03 -4.68 -4.89
N VAL A 225 -3.30 -4.64 -3.60
CA VAL A 225 -3.60 -3.44 -2.83
C VAL A 225 -2.37 -3.12 -1.99
N ASN A 226 -1.76 -1.97 -2.25
CA ASN A 226 -0.57 -1.48 -1.57
C ASN A 226 -0.93 -0.22 -0.78
N GLY A 227 -1.66 -0.41 0.32
CA GLY A 227 -2.33 0.68 1.04
C GLY A 227 -3.55 1.21 0.28
N PRO A 228 -4.19 2.26 0.81
CA PRO A 228 -5.50 2.70 0.34
C PRO A 228 -5.47 3.37 -1.04
N GLU A 229 -4.39 4.09 -1.35
CA GLU A 229 -4.30 4.91 -2.56
C GLU A 229 -3.86 4.13 -3.81
N LYS A 230 -3.19 2.98 -3.63
CA LYS A 230 -2.51 2.28 -4.73
C LYS A 230 -3.07 0.87 -4.88
N VAL A 231 -4.00 0.72 -5.82
CA VAL A 231 -4.54 -0.58 -6.24
C VAL A 231 -4.02 -0.90 -7.64
N TYR A 232 -3.37 -2.04 -7.79
CA TYR A 232 -2.89 -2.55 -9.06
C TYR A 232 -3.67 -3.78 -9.46
N VAL A 233 -3.82 -3.97 -10.77
CA VAL A 233 -4.41 -5.16 -11.36
C VAL A 233 -3.50 -5.69 -12.46
N GLU A 234 -3.38 -7.00 -12.53
CA GLU A 234 -2.75 -7.65 -13.67
C GLU A 234 -3.81 -8.02 -14.70
N ARG A 235 -3.62 -7.56 -15.93
CA ARG A 235 -4.46 -7.90 -17.09
C ARG A 235 -3.56 -8.40 -18.21
N HIS A 236 -3.83 -9.62 -18.69
CA HIS A 236 -3.04 -10.24 -19.76
C HIS A 236 -1.51 -10.23 -19.51
N GLY A 237 -1.09 -10.44 -18.26
CA GLY A 237 0.34 -10.46 -17.88
C GLY A 237 0.98 -9.08 -17.75
N LYS A 238 0.20 -7.99 -17.82
CA LYS A 238 0.68 -6.62 -17.61
C LYS A 238 0.07 -6.03 -16.35
N LEU A 239 0.93 -5.46 -15.50
CA LEU A 239 0.52 -4.72 -14.32
C LEU A 239 -0.01 -3.34 -14.74
N GLN A 240 -1.15 -2.94 -14.19
CA GLN A 240 -1.80 -1.65 -14.45
C GLN A 240 -2.30 -1.07 -13.13
N LEU A 241 -2.18 0.25 -12.95
CA LEU A 241 -2.84 0.94 -11.85
C LEU A 241 -4.35 0.97 -12.11
N ALA A 242 -5.16 0.55 -11.14
CA ALA A 242 -6.60 0.61 -11.23
C ALA A 242 -7.12 2.00 -10.87
N ASP A 243 -8.24 2.40 -11.48
CA ASP A 243 -8.89 3.69 -11.21
C ASP A 243 -9.62 3.74 -9.85
N CYS A 244 -9.61 2.64 -9.10
CA CYS A 244 -10.24 2.52 -7.80
C CYS A 244 -9.24 2.72 -6.66
N GLN A 245 -9.70 3.32 -5.56
CA GLN A 245 -8.93 3.54 -4.35
C GLN A 245 -9.81 3.29 -3.13
N PHE A 246 -9.18 2.89 -2.03
CA PHE A 246 -9.82 2.86 -0.73
C PHE A 246 -9.72 4.24 -0.08
N MET A 247 -10.59 4.46 0.91
CA MET A 247 -10.61 5.72 1.65
C MET A 247 -9.41 5.87 2.58
N ASP A 248 -9.09 4.80 3.31
CA ASP A 248 -8.05 4.76 4.35
C ASP A 248 -7.62 3.32 4.68
N ASP A 249 -6.59 3.20 5.52
CA ASP A 249 -6.07 1.92 5.99
C ASP A 249 -7.13 1.09 6.73
N ALA A 250 -8.03 1.74 7.48
CA ALA A 250 -9.10 1.07 8.21
C ALA A 250 -10.10 0.37 7.29
N SER A 251 -10.38 0.97 6.13
CA SER A 251 -11.21 0.39 5.07
C SER A 251 -10.56 -0.88 4.50
N VAL A 252 -9.26 -0.81 4.19
CA VAL A 252 -8.50 -1.97 3.70
C VAL A 252 -8.46 -3.09 4.76
N MET A 253 -8.22 -2.75 6.03
CA MET A 253 -8.26 -3.70 7.15
C MET A 253 -9.63 -4.39 7.26
N SER A 254 -10.72 -3.62 7.18
CA SER A 254 -12.09 -4.15 7.25
C SER A 254 -12.38 -5.15 6.13
N VAL A 255 -11.88 -4.87 4.92
CA VAL A 255 -12.00 -5.78 3.78
C VAL A 255 -11.18 -7.05 3.98
N ILE A 256 -9.93 -6.92 4.44
CA ILE A 256 -9.06 -8.05 4.76
C ILE A 256 -9.73 -8.97 5.81
N GLU A 257 -10.24 -8.41 6.90
CA GLU A 257 -10.93 -9.16 7.94
C GLU A 257 -12.17 -9.89 7.39
N ARG A 258 -12.94 -9.24 6.51
CA ARG A 258 -14.15 -9.82 5.90
C ARG A 258 -13.84 -10.96 4.95
N ILE A 259 -12.69 -10.93 4.27
CA ILE A 259 -12.22 -12.02 3.42
C ILE A 259 -11.75 -13.21 4.27
N VAL A 260 -11.04 -12.92 5.36
CA VAL A 260 -10.30 -13.92 6.16
C VAL A 260 -11.20 -14.59 7.22
N ALA A 261 -12.19 -13.87 7.77
CA ALA A 261 -13.08 -14.38 8.82
C ALA A 261 -13.90 -15.62 8.43
N PRO A 262 -14.53 -15.70 7.24
CA PRO A 262 -15.25 -16.91 6.79
C PRO A 262 -14.34 -18.13 6.62
N LEU A 263 -13.04 -17.91 6.40
CA LEU A 263 -12.05 -18.97 6.23
C LEU A 263 -11.56 -19.55 7.57
N GLY A 264 -12.06 -19.02 8.70
CA GLY A 264 -11.65 -19.42 10.04
C GLY A 264 -10.22 -18.98 10.38
N ARG A 265 -9.69 -17.99 9.66
CA ARG A 265 -8.36 -17.42 9.87
C ARG A 265 -8.48 -16.11 10.65
N ARG A 266 -7.35 -15.67 11.22
CA ARG A 266 -7.25 -14.41 11.97
C ARG A 266 -6.09 -13.62 11.42
N ILE A 267 -6.25 -12.30 11.47
CA ILE A 267 -5.23 -11.34 11.09
C ILE A 267 -5.39 -10.14 12.01
N ASP A 268 -4.34 -9.84 12.75
CA ASP A 268 -4.28 -8.77 13.74
C ASP A 268 -2.80 -8.43 14.00
N GLU A 269 -2.52 -7.45 14.87
CA GLU A 269 -1.14 -7.03 15.18
C GLU A 269 -0.26 -8.16 15.75
N SER A 270 -0.85 -9.22 16.32
CA SER A 270 -0.12 -10.39 16.84
C SER A 270 0.11 -11.46 15.77
N GLN A 271 -0.78 -11.55 14.77
CA GLN A 271 -0.65 -12.38 13.56
C GLN A 271 -0.82 -11.51 12.30
N PRO A 272 0.21 -10.71 11.97
CA PRO A 272 0.10 -9.63 10.97
C PRO A 272 0.20 -10.12 9.51
N TYR A 273 0.06 -11.42 9.24
CA TYR A 273 0.04 -11.96 7.89
C TYR A 273 -0.87 -13.18 7.80
N VAL A 274 -1.44 -13.40 6.62
CA VAL A 274 -2.26 -14.58 6.33
C VAL A 274 -2.13 -15.00 4.88
N ASP A 275 -2.03 -16.31 4.68
CA ASP A 275 -2.20 -16.96 3.40
C ASP A 275 -3.42 -17.86 3.46
N ALA A 276 -4.35 -17.70 2.51
CA ALA A 276 -5.55 -18.51 2.45
C ALA A 276 -6.02 -18.79 1.02
N ARG A 277 -6.92 -19.76 0.92
CA ARG A 277 -7.59 -20.12 -0.33
C ARG A 277 -9.06 -19.81 -0.21
N LEU A 278 -9.56 -19.04 -1.15
CA LEU A 278 -10.97 -18.66 -1.25
C LEU A 278 -11.81 -19.83 -1.80
N PRO A 279 -13.13 -19.86 -1.55
CA PRO A 279 -14.01 -20.93 -2.00
C PRO A 279 -14.06 -21.11 -3.52
N ASP A 280 -13.80 -20.04 -4.28
CA ASP A 280 -13.69 -20.04 -5.74
C ASP A 280 -12.36 -20.64 -6.26
N GLY A 281 -11.44 -21.00 -5.35
CA GLY A 281 -10.12 -21.55 -5.64
C GLY A 281 -9.01 -20.50 -5.71
N SER A 282 -9.36 -19.21 -5.68
CA SER A 282 -8.43 -18.09 -5.69
C SER A 282 -7.57 -18.09 -4.43
N ARG A 283 -6.40 -17.46 -4.49
CA ARG A 283 -5.48 -17.37 -3.35
C ARG A 283 -5.44 -15.94 -2.86
N VAL A 284 -5.41 -15.77 -1.55
CA VAL A 284 -5.29 -14.47 -0.91
C VAL A 284 -4.08 -14.49 0.01
N ASN A 285 -3.27 -13.44 -0.09
CA ASN A 285 -2.22 -13.10 0.84
C ASN A 285 -2.53 -11.70 1.39
N ALA A 286 -2.47 -11.51 2.69
CA ALA A 286 -2.58 -10.18 3.28
C ALA A 286 -1.52 -10.00 4.36
N ILE A 287 -0.97 -8.79 4.45
CA ILE A 287 0.01 -8.39 5.46
C ILE A 287 -0.46 -7.05 6.04
N VAL A 288 -0.47 -6.95 7.35
CA VAL A 288 -0.98 -5.77 8.07
C VAL A 288 0.10 -5.21 9.00
N PRO A 289 -0.05 -3.97 9.51
CA PRO A 289 0.84 -3.45 10.52
C PRO A 289 0.96 -4.39 11.74
N PRO A 290 2.14 -4.51 12.35
CA PRO A 290 3.34 -3.70 12.14
C PRO A 290 4.27 -4.18 10.99
N LEU A 291 3.95 -5.27 10.28
CA LEU A 291 4.83 -5.77 9.21
C LEU A 291 4.70 -4.97 7.91
N ALA A 292 3.52 -4.42 7.66
CA ALA A 292 3.26 -3.58 6.50
C ALA A 292 3.51 -2.10 6.86
N LEU A 293 4.72 -1.60 6.55
CA LEU A 293 5.18 -0.25 6.94
C LEU A 293 4.36 0.88 6.30
N THR A 294 3.90 0.69 5.08
CA THR A 294 3.16 1.69 4.30
C THR A 294 1.64 1.52 4.38
N GLY A 295 1.15 0.87 5.44
CA GLY A 295 -0.24 0.48 5.59
C GLY A 295 -0.52 -0.95 5.10
N PRO A 296 -1.74 -1.47 5.31
CA PRO A 296 -2.11 -2.85 5.02
C PRO A 296 -2.00 -3.18 3.53
N THR A 297 -1.50 -4.37 3.22
CA THR A 297 -1.36 -4.89 1.86
C THR A 297 -2.17 -6.17 1.67
N LEU A 298 -2.71 -6.33 0.47
CA LEU A 298 -3.56 -7.46 0.11
C LEU A 298 -3.33 -7.84 -1.35
N THR A 299 -3.03 -9.11 -1.58
CA THR A 299 -2.86 -9.68 -2.92
C THR A 299 -3.85 -10.81 -3.12
N ILE A 300 -4.72 -10.68 -4.14
CA ILE A 300 -5.66 -11.72 -4.55
C ILE A 300 -5.27 -12.23 -5.93
N ARG A 301 -4.86 -13.50 -5.98
CA ARG A 301 -4.55 -14.23 -7.22
C ARG A 301 -5.77 -15.04 -7.62
N LYS A 302 -6.46 -14.58 -8.67
CA LYS A 302 -7.70 -15.20 -9.13
C LYS A 302 -7.40 -16.56 -9.72
N PHE A 303 -8.23 -17.54 -9.39
CA PHE A 303 -8.12 -18.85 -10.01
C PHE A 303 -8.57 -18.74 -11.47
N SER A 304 -7.67 -19.03 -12.42
CA SER A 304 -8.03 -19.04 -13.83
C SER A 304 -9.14 -20.05 -14.08
N LYS A 305 -10.30 -19.57 -14.55
CA LYS A 305 -11.39 -20.43 -15.04
C LYS A 305 -10.98 -21.21 -16.30
N LYS A 306 -9.98 -20.72 -17.05
CA LYS A 306 -9.45 -21.38 -18.24
C LYS A 306 -8.35 -22.37 -17.82
N SER A 307 -8.63 -23.66 -18.02
CA SER A 307 -7.62 -24.71 -17.92
C SER A 307 -6.74 -24.67 -19.17
N LEU A 308 -5.42 -24.64 -18.98
CA LEU A 308 -4.45 -24.69 -20.08
C LEU A 308 -4.37 -26.10 -20.65
N THR A 309 -4.40 -26.20 -21.97
CA THR A 309 -4.24 -27.47 -22.69
C THR A 309 -2.79 -27.71 -23.08
N ALA A 310 -2.42 -28.96 -23.41
CA ALA A 310 -1.08 -29.27 -23.92
C ALA A 310 -0.78 -28.48 -25.20
N GLU A 311 -1.81 -28.26 -26.03
CA GLU A 311 -1.74 -27.47 -27.25
C GLU A 311 -1.45 -25.97 -26.95
N ASP A 312 -1.98 -25.43 -25.84
CA ASP A 312 -1.65 -24.07 -25.40
C ASP A 312 -0.18 -23.94 -25.01
N PHE A 313 0.40 -24.91 -24.29
CA PHE A 313 1.83 -24.90 -23.93
C PHE A 313 2.74 -24.97 -25.16
N VAL A 314 2.33 -25.69 -26.20
CA VAL A 314 3.05 -25.69 -27.48
C VAL A 314 2.91 -24.35 -28.18
N ARG A 315 1.70 -23.76 -28.20
CA ARG A 315 1.47 -22.43 -28.80
C ARG A 315 2.26 -21.33 -28.10
N PHE A 316 2.40 -21.40 -26.78
CA PHE A 316 3.20 -20.45 -25.99
C PHE A 316 4.71 -20.67 -26.12
N GLY A 317 5.14 -21.75 -26.81
CA GLY A 317 6.55 -22.09 -26.97
C GLY A 317 7.18 -22.70 -25.71
N THR A 318 6.41 -22.94 -24.65
CA THR A 318 6.89 -23.61 -23.44
C THR A 318 7.25 -25.07 -23.75
N TRP A 319 6.45 -25.75 -24.57
CA TRP A 319 6.70 -27.13 -25.00
C TRP A 319 6.94 -27.22 -26.50
N THR A 320 7.79 -28.16 -26.92
CA THR A 320 7.80 -28.59 -28.33
C THR A 320 6.66 -29.58 -28.58
N PRO A 321 6.21 -29.76 -29.84
CA PRO A 321 5.21 -30.78 -30.17
C PRO A 321 5.63 -32.19 -29.69
N ASN A 322 6.91 -32.53 -29.82
CA ASN A 322 7.44 -33.82 -29.38
C ASN A 322 7.39 -33.96 -27.85
N ALA A 323 7.66 -32.89 -27.10
CA ALA A 323 7.54 -32.91 -25.64
C ALA A 323 6.07 -33.13 -25.20
N ALA A 324 5.13 -32.49 -25.89
CA ALA A 324 3.70 -32.70 -25.64
C ALA A 324 3.27 -34.16 -25.91
N GLU A 325 3.73 -34.76 -27.01
CA GLU A 325 3.47 -36.18 -27.31
C GLU A 325 4.13 -37.12 -26.29
N PHE A 326 5.38 -36.84 -25.91
CA PHE A 326 6.09 -37.61 -24.90
C PHE A 326 5.35 -37.59 -23.55
N MET A 327 4.89 -36.41 -23.12
CA MET A 327 4.10 -36.28 -21.89
C MET A 327 2.78 -37.03 -21.99
N LYS A 328 2.08 -36.95 -23.13
CA LYS A 328 0.87 -37.75 -23.39
C LYS A 328 1.13 -39.26 -23.25
N LEU A 329 2.25 -39.76 -23.79
CA LEU A 329 2.66 -41.15 -23.67
C LEU A 329 2.99 -41.55 -22.22
N CYS A 330 3.75 -40.72 -21.49
CA CYS A 330 4.07 -40.96 -20.09
C CYS A 330 2.83 -41.08 -19.20
N VAL A 331 1.83 -40.22 -19.41
CA VAL A 331 0.54 -40.29 -18.71
C VAL A 331 -0.21 -41.57 -19.09
N HIS A 332 -0.28 -41.92 -20.38
CA HIS A 332 -0.95 -43.14 -20.84
C HIS A 332 -0.31 -44.42 -20.26
N LEU A 333 1.02 -44.43 -20.17
CA LEU A 333 1.81 -45.51 -19.57
C LEU A 333 1.86 -45.47 -18.03
N ARG A 334 1.13 -44.53 -17.41
CA ARG A 334 1.05 -44.32 -15.96
C ARG A 334 2.42 -44.22 -15.29
N LYS A 335 3.34 -43.51 -15.95
CA LYS A 335 4.65 -43.21 -15.36
C LYS A 335 4.49 -42.17 -14.27
N ASN A 336 5.37 -42.24 -13.27
CA ASN A 336 5.49 -41.19 -12.27
C ASN A 336 6.18 -39.99 -12.92
N ILE A 337 5.56 -38.82 -12.82
CA ILE A 337 6.04 -37.54 -13.36
C ILE A 337 6.05 -36.57 -12.18
N VAL A 338 7.14 -35.83 -12.01
CA VAL A 338 7.34 -34.83 -10.94
C VAL A 338 7.52 -33.47 -11.57
#